data_AF-A0A944CL49-F1
#
_entry.id   AF-A0A944CL49-F1
#
_cell.length_a   1.000
_cell.length_b   1.000
_cell.length_c   1.000
_cell.angle_alpha   90.00
_cell.angle_beta   90.00
_cell.angle_gamma   90.00
#
_symmetry.space_group_name_H-M   'P 1'
#
loop_
_entity.id
_entity.type
_entity.pdbx_description
1 polymer ?
#
loop_
_entity_poly.entity_id
_entity_poly.type
_entity_poly.pdbx_seq_one_letter_code
_entity_poly.pdbx_strand_id
1 'polypeptide(L)'
;MKNIDLKLFKIPFGFFLIGVLFLIIGASGEKNAINFSRPSNADSWSTSLSLINAFTYVPMIIGVSFLILFISTFSITYFHWQNKQ
;
A
#
# COMPACT_ATOMS: atom_id res chain seq x y z
N MET A 1 11.83 -3.69 -34.53
CA MET A 1 11.35 -3.89 -33.15
C MET A 1 10.38 -2.77 -32.83
N LYS A 2 9.07 -3.06 -32.87
CA LYS A 2 8.00 -2.06 -32.75
C LYS A 2 7.80 -1.74 -31.27
N ASN A 3 7.64 -0.45 -30.95
CA ASN A 3 7.44 0.11 -29.61
C ASN A 3 6.22 -0.53 -28.89
N ILE A 4 6.40 -1.67 -28.21
CA ILE A 4 5.31 -2.42 -27.59
C ILE A 4 5.26 -2.17 -26.08
N ASP A 5 4.18 -1.50 -25.67
CA ASP A 5 3.36 -1.77 -24.48
C ASP A 5 3.91 -1.64 -23.05
N LEU A 6 4.87 -0.76 -22.77
CA LEU A 6 5.05 -0.28 -21.37
C LEU A 6 3.78 0.33 -20.76
N LYS A 7 2.82 0.77 -21.61
CA LYS A 7 1.51 1.26 -21.17
C LYS A 7 0.65 0.16 -20.53
N LEU A 8 0.79 -1.11 -20.94
CA LEU A 8 -0.01 -2.21 -20.39
C LEU A 8 0.31 -2.47 -18.91
N PHE A 9 1.58 -2.30 -18.52
CA PHE A 9 2.04 -2.53 -17.15
C PHE A 9 1.78 -1.36 -16.19
N LYS A 10 1.18 -0.26 -16.66
CA LYS A 10 0.88 0.90 -15.80
C LYS A 10 -0.04 0.56 -14.64
N ILE A 11 -1.07 -0.25 -14.87
CA ILE A 11 -2.05 -0.62 -13.84
C ILE A 11 -1.41 -1.49 -12.76
N PRO A 12 -0.76 -2.62 -13.08
CA PRO A 12 -0.04 -3.41 -12.08
C PRO A 12 0.99 -2.57 -11.31
N PHE A 13 1.78 -1.76 -12.01
CA PHE A 13 2.79 -0.92 -11.36
C PHE A 13 2.16 0.10 -10.40
N GLY A 14 1.00 0.68 -10.74
CA GLY A 14 0.24 1.54 -9.84
C GLY A 14 -0.19 0.82 -8.57
N PHE A 15 -0.72 -0.40 -8.67
CA PHE A 15 -1.09 -1.20 -7.50
C PHE A 15 0.13 -1.56 -6.64
N PHE A 16 1.27 -1.86 -7.26
CA PHE A 16 2.51 -2.10 -6.52
C PHE A 16 2.93 -0.88 -5.70
N LEU A 17 2.98 0.31 -6.32
CA LEU A 17 3.38 1.53 -5.63
C LEU A 17 2.43 1.90 -4.49
N ILE A 18 1.11 1.83 -4.73
CA ILE A 18 0.11 2.10 -3.70
C ILE A 18 0.21 1.07 -2.57
N GLY A 19 0.35 -0.21 -2.90
CA GLY A 19 0.50 -1.29 -1.92
C GLY A 19 1.70 -1.06 -1.01
N VAL A 20 2.87 -0.79 -1.58
CA VAL A 20 4.09 -0.47 -0.83
C VAL A 20 3.91 0.78 0.03
N LEU A 21 3.30 1.83 -0.49
CA LEU A 21 3.04 3.05 0.28
C LEU A 21 2.21 2.77 1.53
N PHE A 22 1.11 2.02 1.40
CA PHE A 22 0.24 1.67 2.52
C PHE A 22 0.94 0.74 3.54
N LEU A 23 1.83 -0.16 3.08
CA LEU A 23 2.66 -0.94 3.99
C LEU A 23 3.65 -0.08 4.77
N ILE A 24 4.28 0.91 4.15
CA ILE A 24 5.18 1.85 4.84
C ILE A 24 4.42 2.68 5.87
N ILE A 25 3.21 3.14 5.52
CA ILE A 25 2.32 3.86 6.45
C ILE A 25 1.96 2.97 7.65
N GLY A 26 1.56 1.72 7.39
CA GLY A 26 1.19 0.76 8.43
C GLY A 26 2.38 0.35 9.31
N ALA A 27 3.57 0.16 8.74
CA ALA A 27 4.79 -0.11 9.48
C ALA A 27 5.18 1.05 10.42
N SER A 28 4.74 2.27 10.10
CA SER A 28 4.89 3.46 10.95
C SER A 28 3.65 3.74 11.82
N GLY A 29 2.74 2.78 11.96
CA GLY A 29 1.42 2.94 12.57
C GLY A 29 1.44 3.47 14.01
N GLU A 30 2.40 3.04 14.83
CA GLU A 30 2.56 3.55 16.20
C GLU A 30 2.86 5.04 16.24
N LYS A 31 3.84 5.50 15.46
CA LYS A 31 4.19 6.93 15.39
C LYS A 31 3.02 7.76 14.88
N ASN A 32 2.29 7.23 13.89
CA ASN A 32 1.10 7.88 13.35
C ASN A 32 0.00 7.97 14.42
N ALA A 33 -0.32 6.88 15.13
CA ALA A 33 -1.31 6.89 16.21
C ALA A 33 -0.96 7.87 17.33
N ILE A 34 0.31 7.94 17.73
CA ILE A 34 0.80 8.89 18.74
C ILE A 34 0.57 10.32 18.25
N ASN A 35 0.99 10.63 17.02
CA ASN A 35 0.85 11.97 16.46
C ASN A 35 -0.63 12.39 16.30
N PHE A 36 -1.49 11.48 15.85
CA PHE A 36 -2.92 11.76 15.62
C PHE A 36 -3.74 11.84 16.91
N SER A 37 -3.34 11.14 17.97
CA SER A 37 -4.04 11.17 19.26
C SER A 37 -3.64 12.32 20.16
N ARG A 38 -2.54 13.03 19.84
CA ARG A 38 -2.00 14.11 20.65
C ARG A 38 -3.01 15.27 20.78
N PRO A 39 -3.45 15.63 21.99
CA PRO A 39 -4.20 16.86 22.23
C PRO A 39 -3.33 18.10 22.01
N SER A 40 -3.92 19.21 21.58
CA SER A 40 -3.19 20.46 21.44
C SER A 40 -2.61 20.92 22.79
N ASN A 41 -1.33 21.32 22.78
CA ASN A 41 -0.58 21.81 23.94
C ASN A 41 -0.39 20.80 25.09
N ALA A 42 -0.57 19.50 24.85
CA ALA A 42 -0.21 18.48 25.84
C ALA A 42 1.29 18.16 25.80
N ASP A 43 1.94 18.22 26.96
CA ASP A 43 3.34 17.82 27.16
C ASP A 43 3.50 16.29 27.29
N SER A 44 2.46 15.61 27.77
CA SER A 44 2.37 14.15 27.83
C SER A 44 0.95 13.68 27.57
N TRP A 45 0.82 12.55 26.87
CA TRP A 45 -0.46 11.86 26.67
C TRP A 45 -0.20 10.38 26.49
N SER A 46 -1.22 9.57 26.75
CA SER A 46 -1.21 8.14 26.46
C SER A 46 -1.96 7.88 25.15
N THR A 47 -1.39 7.01 24.32
CA THR A 47 -2.05 6.49 23.12
C THR A 47 -2.54 5.08 23.42
N SER A 48 -3.81 4.78 23.13
CA SER A 48 -4.34 3.45 23.40
C SER A 48 -3.74 2.41 22.44
N LEU A 49 -3.49 1.21 22.95
CA LEU A 49 -2.98 0.10 22.14
C LEU A 49 -3.92 -0.23 20.97
N SER A 50 -5.24 -0.12 21.17
CA SER A 50 -6.23 -0.32 20.11
C SER A 50 -6.06 0.69 18.97
N LEU A 51 -5.73 1.95 19.27
CA LEU A 51 -5.48 2.96 18.25
C LEU A 51 -4.19 2.69 17.48
N ILE A 52 -3.10 2.32 18.18
CA ILE A 52 -1.85 1.89 17.56
C ILE A 52 -2.08 0.70 16.63
N ASN A 53 -2.85 -0.30 17.08
CA ASN A 53 -3.21 -1.46 16.29
C ASN A 53 -4.03 -1.09 15.05
N ALA A 54 -5.00 -0.17 15.18
CA ALA A 54 -5.79 0.29 14.03
C ALA A 54 -4.91 0.99 12.98
N PHE A 55 -4.04 1.91 13.39
CA PHE A 55 -3.11 2.61 12.49
C PHE A 55 -2.03 1.71 11.90
N THR A 56 -1.75 0.58 12.53
CA THR A 56 -0.79 -0.42 12.04
C THR A 56 -1.45 -1.38 11.06
N TYR A 57 -2.49 -2.09 11.51
CA TYR A 57 -3.08 -3.20 10.76
C TYR A 57 -3.99 -2.76 9.62
N VAL A 58 -4.76 -1.67 9.75
CA VAL A 58 -5.66 -1.23 8.66
C VAL A 58 -4.86 -0.84 7.41
N PRO A 59 -3.84 0.03 7.48
CA PRO A 59 -3.02 0.33 6.32
C PRO A 59 -2.26 -0.90 5.81
N MET A 60 -1.79 -1.79 6.70
CA MET A 60 -1.12 -3.02 6.26
C MET A 60 -2.05 -3.95 5.46
N ILE A 61 -3.29 -4.16 5.92
CA ILE A 61 -4.27 -4.98 5.19
C ILE A 61 -4.53 -4.37 3.80
N ILE A 62 -4.76 -3.06 3.74
CA ILE A 62 -4.95 -2.34 2.46
C ILE A 62 -3.72 -2.54 1.55
N GLY A 63 -2.51 -2.37 2.09
CA GLY A 63 -1.27 -2.57 1.35
C GLY A 63 -1.12 -3.98 0.80
N VAL A 64 -1.38 -5.01 1.61
CA VAL A 64 -1.38 -6.42 1.18
C VAL A 64 -2.43 -6.67 0.10
N SER A 65 -3.65 -6.15 0.25
CA SER A 65 -4.69 -6.29 -0.78
C SER A 65 -4.25 -5.70 -2.13
N PHE A 66 -3.58 -4.55 -2.13
CA PHE A 66 -3.02 -3.97 -3.35
C PHE A 66 -1.88 -4.79 -3.94
N LEU A 67 -1.04 -5.42 -3.12
CA LEU A 67 -0.02 -6.35 -3.62
C LEU A 67 -0.61 -7.60 -4.26
N ILE A 68 -1.72 -8.13 -3.72
CA ILE A 68 -2.46 -9.22 -4.34
C ILE A 68 -3.02 -8.78 -5.70
N LEU A 69 -3.64 -7.60 -5.78
CA LEU A 69 -4.10 -7.03 -7.04
C LEU A 69 -2.97 -6.81 -8.05
N PHE A 70 -1.79 -6.38 -7.59
CA PHE A 70 -0.59 -6.29 -8.42
C PHE A 70 -0.25 -7.65 -9.02
N ILE A 71 -0.14 -8.70 -8.21
CA ILE A 71 0.20 -10.06 -8.70
C ILE A 71 -0.83 -10.54 -9.72
N SER A 72 -2.12 -10.41 -9.42
CA SER A 72 -3.19 -10.83 -10.33
C SER A 72 -3.16 -10.07 -11.66
N THR A 73 -3.11 -8.74 -11.61
CA THR A 73 -3.13 -7.92 -12.83
C THR A 73 -1.84 -8.01 -13.64
N PHE A 74 -0.69 -8.14 -12.97
CA PHE A 74 0.59 -8.38 -13.63
C PHE A 74 0.55 -9.70 -14.40
N SER A 75 0.06 -10.77 -13.76
CA SER A 75 -0.02 -12.11 -14.38
C SER A 75 -0.92 -12.11 -15.62
N ILE A 76 -2.11 -11.49 -15.53
CA ILE A 76 -3.04 -11.36 -16.66
C ILE A 76 -2.41 -10.55 -17.80
N THR A 77 -1.80 -9.41 -17.47
CA THR A 77 -1.18 -8.52 -18.45
C THR A 77 -0.02 -9.22 -19.16
N TYR A 78 0.81 -9.92 -18.40
CA TYR A 78 1.95 -10.67 -18.91
C TYR A 78 1.52 -11.80 -19.84
N PHE A 79 0.48 -12.57 -19.46
CA PHE A 79 -0.09 -13.61 -20.32
C PHE A 79 -0.60 -13.04 -21.65
N HIS A 80 -1.33 -11.92 -21.60
CA HIS A 80 -1.83 -11.27 -22.82
C HIS A 80 -0.69 -10.73 -23.69
N TRP A 81 0.38 -10.20 -23.08
CA TRP A 81 1.56 -9.72 -23.80
C TRP A 81 2.28 -10.87 -24.53
N GLN A 82 2.46 -12.01 -23.87
CA GLN A 82 3.06 -13.19 -24.50
C GLN A 82 2.25 -13.70 -25.68
N ASN A 83 0.92 -13.75 -25.57
CA ASN A 83 0.04 -14.22 -26.65
C ASN A 83 -0.12 -13.21 -27.80
N LYS A 84 0.32 -11.97 -27.62
CA LYS A 84 0.35 -10.94 -28.67
C LYS A 84 1.65 -10.91 -29.46
N GLN A 85 2.70 -11.54 -28.95
CA GLN A 85 3.96 -11.75 -29.67
C GLN A 85 3.87 -12.95 -30.60
#